data_AF-A0A6C0L401-F1
#
_entry.id   AF-A0A6C0L401-F1
#
_cell.length_a   1.000
_cell.length_b   1.000
_cell.length_c   1.000
_cell.angle_alpha   90.00
_cell.angle_beta   90.00
_cell.angle_gamma   90.00
#
_symmetry.space_group_name_H-M   'P 1'
#
loop_
_entity.id
_entity.type
_entity.pdbx_description
1 polymer ?
#
loop_
_entity_poly.entity_id
_entity_poly.type
_entity_poly.pdbx_seq_one_letter_code
_entity_poly.pdbx_strand_id
1 'polypeptide(L)'
;MPSEKHPPAMCRSPLIDYLAGIGSHAVMILTLRHSGEELRSISSRHAAGLMAVAVGMVAACTHLAPSSNSSVSPVSCALFALLIAAVLRTFGMHTVAGYAAFLMATEPMALAIRHLPMGDLIDAVFSFWCLAALFVYGVKCAKSRMELP
;
A
#
# COMPACT_ATOMS: atom_id res chain seq x y z
N MET A 1 48.50 -12.54 -13.45
CA MET A 1 47.12 -12.39 -13.95
C MET A 1 46.17 -12.37 -12.76
N PRO A 2 45.52 -11.25 -12.41
CA PRO A 2 44.52 -11.25 -11.35
C PRO A 2 43.16 -11.68 -11.91
N SER A 3 42.54 -12.66 -11.24
CA SER A 3 41.19 -13.16 -11.52
C SER A 3 40.16 -12.11 -11.08
N GLU A 4 39.54 -11.44 -12.03
CA GLU A 4 38.36 -10.61 -11.80
C GLU A 4 37.16 -11.49 -11.46
N LYS A 5 36.95 -11.78 -10.17
CA LYS A 5 35.66 -12.25 -9.66
C LYS A 5 34.71 -11.07 -9.59
N HIS A 6 34.20 -10.63 -10.73
CA HIS A 6 32.98 -9.82 -10.74
C HIS A 6 31.85 -10.72 -10.21
N PRO A 7 31.14 -10.33 -9.13
CA PRO A 7 29.92 -11.04 -8.78
C PRO A 7 28.97 -10.96 -9.98
N PRO A 8 28.24 -12.04 -10.32
CA PRO A 8 27.32 -11.98 -11.44
C PRO A 8 26.34 -10.84 -11.17
N ALA A 9 26.24 -9.91 -12.12
CA ALA A 9 25.19 -8.91 -12.10
C ALA A 9 23.87 -9.67 -12.02
N MET A 10 23.22 -9.65 -10.85
CA MET A 10 21.90 -10.25 -10.69
C MET A 10 20.99 -9.51 -11.66
N CYS A 11 20.58 -10.17 -12.75
CA CYS A 11 19.53 -9.70 -13.63
C CYS A 11 18.21 -9.70 -12.85
N ARG A 12 18.01 -8.71 -11.98
CA ARG A 12 16.70 -8.46 -11.39
C ARG A 12 15.80 -7.94 -12.49
N SER A 13 14.65 -8.59 -12.62
CA SER A 13 13.61 -8.13 -13.54
C SER A 13 13.14 -6.74 -13.09
N PRO A 14 12.93 -5.79 -14.01
CA PRO A 14 12.42 -4.45 -13.68
C PRO A 14 11.08 -4.49 -12.93
N LEU A 15 10.29 -5.54 -13.13
CA LEU A 15 9.04 -5.76 -12.40
C LEU A 15 9.29 -6.11 -10.92
N ILE A 16 10.35 -6.88 -10.62
CA ILE A 16 10.69 -7.25 -9.24
C ILE A 16 11.17 -6.01 -8.47
N ASP A 17 12.00 -5.17 -9.09
CA ASP A 17 12.45 -3.92 -8.46
C ASP A 17 11.29 -2.96 -8.22
N TYR A 18 10.33 -2.89 -9.16
CA TYR A 18 9.12 -2.10 -8.99
C TYR A 18 8.25 -2.60 -7.83
N LEU A 19 8.00 -3.92 -7.75
CA LEU A 19 7.26 -4.52 -6.63
C LEU A 19 7.99 -4.36 -5.30
N ALA A 20 9.32 -4.47 -5.29
CA ALA A 20 10.13 -4.21 -4.10
C ALA A 20 10.03 -2.74 -3.66
N GLY A 21 9.99 -1.81 -4.61
CA GLY A 21 9.72 -0.39 -4.34
C GLY A 21 8.36 -0.18 -3.68
N ILE A 22 7.29 -0.76 -4.23
CA ILE A 22 5.94 -0.74 -3.63
C ILE A 22 5.98 -1.27 -2.19
N GLY A 23 6.61 -2.42 -1.98
CA GLY A 23 6.77 -3.02 -0.65
C GLY A 23 7.54 -2.13 0.32
N SER A 24 8.63 -1.51 -0.14
CA SER A 24 9.43 -0.57 0.66
C SER A 24 8.59 0.63 1.12
N HIS A 25 7.84 1.26 0.21
CA HIS A 25 6.95 2.36 0.55
C HIS A 25 5.87 1.93 1.55
N ALA A 26 5.26 0.76 1.36
CA ALA A 26 4.27 0.22 2.29
C ALA A 26 4.85 -0.03 3.70
N VAL A 27 6.04 -0.63 3.80
CA VAL A 27 6.73 -0.87 5.08
C VAL A 27 7.10 0.44 5.76
N MET A 28 7.57 1.43 5.01
CA MET A 28 7.86 2.75 5.56
C MET A 28 6.59 3.44 6.08
N ILE A 29 5.43 3.25 5.45
CA ILE A 29 4.15 3.75 5.96
C ILE A 29 3.76 2.99 7.24
N LEU A 30 3.82 1.64 7.23
CA LEU A 30 3.51 0.78 8.39
C LEU A 30 4.41 1.05 9.59
N THR A 31 5.66 1.45 9.37
CA THR A 31 6.62 1.81 10.42
C THR A 31 6.57 3.30 10.78
N LEU A 32 5.58 4.03 10.27
CA LEU A 32 5.35 5.46 10.52
C LEU A 32 6.50 6.37 10.07
N ARG A 33 7.34 5.94 9.12
CA ARG A 33 8.54 6.66 8.65
C ARG A 33 8.32 7.41 7.35
N HIS A 34 7.31 7.07 6.56
CA HIS A 34 7.09 7.67 5.26
C HIS A 34 6.47 9.09 5.33
N SER A 35 7.05 10.05 4.59
CA SER A 35 6.53 11.44 4.49
C SER A 35 6.00 11.81 3.10
N GLY A 36 6.11 10.92 2.12
CA GLY A 36 5.56 11.10 0.77
C GLY A 36 6.52 11.75 -0.23
N GLU A 37 7.71 12.12 0.21
CA GLU A 37 8.71 12.86 -0.58
C GLU A 37 9.20 12.09 -1.81
N GLU A 38 9.53 10.81 -1.65
CA GLU A 38 10.02 9.94 -2.74
C GLU A 38 8.97 9.68 -3.84
N LEU A 39 7.68 9.91 -3.54
CA LEU A 39 6.57 9.68 -4.47
C LEU A 39 6.15 10.94 -5.23
N ARG A 40 6.78 12.10 -4.97
CA ARG A 40 6.40 13.38 -5.60
C ARG A 40 6.69 13.45 -7.10
N SER A 41 7.65 12.68 -7.58
CA SER A 41 8.01 12.58 -9.00
C SER A 41 7.06 11.68 -9.79
N ILE A 42 6.13 10.98 -9.13
CA ILE A 42 5.19 10.10 -9.79
C ILE A 42 4.16 10.90 -10.59
N SER A 43 4.02 10.54 -11.87
CA SER A 43 2.97 11.07 -12.74
C SER A 43 1.57 10.74 -12.21
N SER A 44 0.64 11.68 -12.37
CA SER A 44 -0.77 11.49 -12.00
C SER A 44 -1.41 10.26 -12.68
N ARG A 45 -1.02 9.96 -13.93
CA ARG A 45 -1.49 8.77 -14.65
C ARG A 45 -1.00 7.48 -14.00
N HIS A 46 0.26 7.47 -13.54
CA HIS A 46 0.84 6.33 -12.88
C HIS A 46 0.21 6.10 -11.50
N ALA A 47 0.01 7.17 -10.72
CA ALA A 47 -0.71 7.10 -9.44
C ALA A 47 -2.14 6.57 -9.61
N ALA A 48 -2.87 7.02 -10.64
CA ALA A 48 -4.21 6.54 -10.95
C ALA A 48 -4.21 5.06 -11.36
N GLY A 49 -3.27 4.64 -12.22
CA GLY A 49 -3.10 3.25 -12.62
C GLY A 49 -2.79 2.35 -11.42
N LEU A 50 -1.87 2.77 -10.56
CA LEU A 50 -1.51 2.04 -9.34
C LEU A 50 -2.71 1.91 -8.40
N MET A 51 -3.51 2.97 -8.24
CA MET A 51 -4.74 2.92 -7.45
C MET A 51 -5.76 1.95 -8.04
N ALA A 52 -5.93 1.90 -9.36
CA ALA A 52 -6.85 0.97 -10.00
C ALA A 52 -6.47 -0.49 -9.71
N VAL A 53 -5.16 -0.82 -9.80
CA VAL A 53 -4.65 -2.15 -9.44
C VAL A 53 -4.87 -2.43 -7.95
N ALA A 54 -4.60 -1.47 -7.08
CA ALA A 54 -4.82 -1.60 -5.63
C ALA A 54 -6.28 -1.86 -5.27
N VAL A 55 -7.24 -1.17 -5.90
CA VAL A 55 -8.67 -1.43 -5.69
C VAL A 55 -9.06 -2.82 -6.19
N GLY A 56 -8.51 -3.25 -7.33
CA GLY A 56 -8.67 -4.63 -7.81
C GLY A 56 -8.16 -5.65 -6.78
N MET A 57 -7.02 -5.37 -6.14
CA MET A 57 -6.46 -6.19 -5.07
C MET A 57 -7.40 -6.26 -3.85
N VAL A 58 -7.91 -5.13 -3.37
CA VAL A 58 -8.89 -5.07 -2.26
C VAL A 58 -10.11 -5.95 -2.58
N ALA A 59 -10.68 -5.81 -3.78
CA ALA A 59 -11.85 -6.58 -4.18
C ALA A 59 -11.54 -8.08 -4.26
N ALA A 60 -10.40 -8.46 -4.85
CA ALA A 60 -9.96 -9.85 -4.94
C ALA A 60 -9.70 -10.46 -3.56
N CYS A 61 -8.94 -9.79 -2.69
CA CYS A 61 -8.65 -10.24 -1.34
C CYS A 61 -9.92 -10.33 -0.47
N THR A 62 -10.87 -9.40 -0.63
CA THR A 62 -12.16 -9.49 0.07
C THR A 62 -12.98 -10.68 -0.42
N HIS A 63 -13.01 -10.94 -1.73
CA HIS A 63 -13.76 -12.06 -2.30
C HIS A 63 -13.17 -13.43 -1.91
N LEU A 64 -11.84 -13.52 -1.81
CA LEU A 64 -11.13 -14.75 -1.46
C LEU A 64 -11.01 -14.99 0.05
N ALA A 65 -11.48 -14.06 0.88
CA ALA A 65 -11.43 -14.22 2.33
C ALA A 65 -12.31 -15.41 2.78
N PRO A 66 -11.85 -16.22 3.74
CA PRO A 66 -12.64 -17.33 4.25
C PRO A 66 -13.96 -16.81 4.82
N SER A 67 -15.07 -17.45 4.47
CA SER A 67 -16.42 -17.00 4.82
C SER A 67 -16.75 -17.24 6.29
N SER A 68 -16.23 -16.42 7.20
CA SER A 68 -16.64 -16.39 8.60
C SER A 68 -17.87 -15.49 8.76
N ASN A 69 -19.08 -15.94 8.36
CA ASN A 69 -20.36 -15.22 8.55
C ASN A 69 -20.39 -13.72 8.11
N SER A 70 -19.41 -13.27 7.33
CA SER A 70 -19.12 -11.86 7.14
C SER A 70 -19.85 -11.35 5.91
N SER A 71 -20.84 -10.49 6.13
CA SER A 71 -21.65 -9.81 5.10
C SER A 71 -20.89 -8.71 4.34
N VAL A 72 -19.55 -8.74 4.35
CA VAL A 72 -18.73 -7.65 3.82
C VAL A 72 -18.62 -7.81 2.31
N SER A 73 -19.24 -6.87 1.58
CA SER A 73 -19.26 -6.89 0.13
C SER A 73 -17.91 -6.40 -0.44
N PRO A 74 -17.30 -7.09 -1.41
CA PRO A 74 -16.11 -6.60 -2.12
C PRO A 74 -16.30 -5.19 -2.69
N VAL A 75 -17.53 -4.87 -3.13
CA VAL A 75 -17.90 -3.55 -3.63
C VAL A 75 -17.83 -2.51 -2.51
N SER A 76 -18.31 -2.82 -1.31
CA SER A 76 -18.24 -1.90 -0.17
C SER A 76 -16.79 -1.61 0.26
N CYS A 77 -15.91 -2.62 0.27
CA CYS A 77 -14.49 -2.43 0.56
C CYS A 77 -13.79 -1.56 -0.51
N ALA A 78 -14.07 -1.84 -1.79
CA ALA A 78 -13.53 -1.06 -2.91
C ALA A 78 -13.97 0.41 -2.84
N LEU A 79 -15.25 0.67 -2.55
CA LEU A 79 -15.77 2.02 -2.38
C LEU A 79 -15.14 2.73 -1.18
N PHE A 80 -14.96 2.02 -0.06
CA PHE A 80 -14.29 2.58 1.12
C PHE A 80 -12.83 2.96 0.81
N ALA A 81 -12.09 2.11 0.11
CA ALA A 81 -10.74 2.44 -0.34
C ALA A 81 -10.73 3.66 -1.28
N LEU A 82 -11.68 3.78 -2.20
CA LEU A 82 -11.81 4.95 -3.06
C LEU A 82 -12.15 6.24 -2.28
N LEU A 83 -12.97 6.17 -1.23
CA LEU A 83 -13.26 7.30 -0.37
C LEU A 83 -12.00 7.80 0.35
N ILE A 84 -11.18 6.89 0.88
CA ILE A 84 -9.90 7.25 1.50
C ILE A 84 -8.96 7.87 0.46
N ALA A 85 -8.88 7.29 -0.74
CA ALA A 85 -8.08 7.84 -1.83
C ALA A 85 -8.54 9.26 -2.22
N ALA A 86 -9.86 9.51 -2.24
CA ALA A 86 -10.42 10.83 -2.50
C ALA A 86 -10.03 11.86 -1.43
N VAL A 87 -10.04 11.46 -0.15
CA VAL A 87 -9.54 12.30 0.95
C VAL A 87 -8.05 12.56 0.79
N LEU A 88 -7.23 11.54 0.57
CA LEU A 88 -5.78 11.71 0.44
C LEU A 88 -5.38 12.55 -0.77
N ARG A 89 -6.19 12.53 -1.83
CA ARG A 89 -5.99 13.35 -3.04
C ARG A 89 -5.95 14.84 -2.73
N THR A 90 -6.58 15.33 -1.64
CA THR A 90 -6.49 16.74 -1.25
C THR A 90 -5.07 17.16 -0.85
N PHE A 91 -4.22 16.20 -0.50
CA PHE A 91 -2.81 16.40 -0.16
C PHE A 91 -1.88 16.18 -1.37
N GLY A 92 -2.38 15.64 -2.49
CA GLY A 92 -1.65 15.47 -3.75
C GLY A 92 -1.83 14.08 -4.39
N MET A 93 -1.29 13.88 -5.59
CA MET A 93 -1.33 12.55 -6.24
C MET A 93 -0.29 11.58 -5.67
N HIS A 94 0.80 12.10 -5.09
CA HIS A 94 1.84 11.30 -4.45
C HIS A 94 1.34 10.58 -3.19
N THR A 95 0.40 11.17 -2.45
CA THR A 95 -0.26 10.54 -1.31
C THR A 95 -1.17 9.39 -1.72
N VAL A 96 -1.89 9.56 -2.84
CA VAL A 96 -2.70 8.51 -3.46
C VAL A 96 -1.80 7.36 -3.92
N ALA A 97 -0.63 7.66 -4.52
CA ALA A 97 0.33 6.62 -4.91
C ALA A 97 0.85 5.85 -3.69
N GLY A 98 1.16 6.53 -2.58
CA GLY A 98 1.61 5.90 -1.34
C GLY A 98 0.54 5.02 -0.71
N TYR A 99 -0.71 5.48 -0.72
CA TYR A 99 -1.84 4.67 -0.27
C TYR A 99 -2.10 3.45 -1.16
N ALA A 100 -1.99 3.61 -2.48
CA ALA A 100 -2.12 2.48 -3.40
C ALA A 100 -1.00 1.44 -3.18
N ALA A 101 0.23 1.89 -2.98
CA ALA A 101 1.35 1.00 -2.61
C ALA A 101 1.10 0.30 -1.26
N PHE A 102 0.54 1.03 -0.29
CA PHE A 102 0.16 0.48 1.01
C PHE A 102 -0.89 -0.62 0.90
N LEU A 103 -1.97 -0.41 0.14
CA LEU A 103 -3.01 -1.42 -0.11
C LEU A 103 -2.45 -2.66 -0.82
N MET A 104 -1.59 -2.47 -1.82
CA MET A 104 -0.97 -3.56 -2.58
C MET A 104 -0.15 -4.52 -1.69
N ALA A 105 0.36 -4.06 -0.55
CA ALA A 105 1.08 -4.90 0.41
C ALA A 105 0.18 -5.40 1.54
N THR A 106 -0.72 -4.56 2.05
CA THR A 106 -1.51 -4.88 3.24
C THR A 106 -2.71 -5.77 2.96
N GLU A 107 -3.35 -5.68 1.80
CA GLU A 107 -4.50 -6.53 1.46
C GLU A 107 -4.12 -8.02 1.30
N PRO A 108 -3.04 -8.38 0.57
CA PRO A 108 -2.59 -9.78 0.54
C PRO A 108 -2.18 -10.30 1.91
N MET A 109 -1.57 -9.44 2.74
CA MET A 109 -1.19 -9.79 4.11
C MET A 109 -2.42 -10.04 4.98
N ALA A 110 -3.43 -9.17 4.92
CA ALA A 110 -4.71 -9.34 5.61
C ALA A 110 -5.42 -10.63 5.18
N LEU A 111 -5.44 -10.92 3.87
CA LEU A 111 -5.96 -12.19 3.36
C LEU A 111 -5.21 -13.39 3.97
N ALA A 112 -3.89 -13.35 3.99
CA ALA A 112 -3.08 -14.42 4.59
C ALA A 112 -3.36 -14.59 6.09
N ILE A 113 -3.49 -13.48 6.83
CA ILE A 113 -3.83 -13.47 8.25
C ILE A 113 -5.20 -14.12 8.51
N ARG A 114 -6.21 -13.81 7.68
CA ARG A 114 -7.56 -14.38 7.81
C ARG A 114 -7.60 -15.91 7.65
N HIS A 115 -6.60 -16.51 7.01
CA HIS A 115 -6.47 -17.97 6.90
C HIS A 115 -5.81 -18.63 8.11
N LEU A 116 -5.32 -17.86 9.08
CA LEU A 116 -4.69 -18.38 10.29
C LEU A 116 -5.73 -18.69 11.38
N PRO A 117 -5.39 -19.56 12.36
CA PRO A 117 -6.17 -19.68 13.59
C PRO A 117 -6.28 -18.33 14.29
N MET A 118 -7.48 -17.95 14.76
CA MET A 118 -7.77 -16.60 15.28
C MET A 118 -7.58 -15.47 14.25
N GLY A 119 -7.64 -15.78 12.96
CA GLY A 119 -7.41 -14.84 11.86
C GLY A 119 -8.26 -13.57 11.95
N ASP A 120 -9.53 -13.67 12.33
CA ASP A 120 -10.42 -12.51 12.49
C ASP A 120 -9.92 -11.50 13.55
N LEU A 121 -9.41 -11.99 14.69
CA LEU A 121 -8.87 -11.14 15.76
C LEU A 121 -7.57 -10.47 15.32
N ILE A 122 -6.68 -11.23 14.69
CA ILE A 122 -5.38 -10.71 14.21
C ILE A 122 -5.62 -9.70 13.09
N ASP A 123 -6.57 -9.97 12.18
CA ASP A 123 -6.95 -9.05 11.11
C ASP A 123 -7.55 -7.76 11.65
N ALA A 124 -8.36 -7.80 12.71
CA ALA A 124 -8.89 -6.60 13.36
C ALA A 124 -7.77 -5.72 13.95
N VAL A 125 -6.81 -6.34 14.65
CA VAL A 125 -5.64 -5.62 15.22
C VAL A 125 -4.76 -5.06 14.10
N PHE A 126 -4.52 -5.84 13.05
CA PHE A 126 -3.76 -5.41 11.88
C PHE A 126 -4.44 -4.26 11.15
N SER A 127 -5.76 -4.35 10.93
CA SER A 127 -6.57 -3.30 10.32
C SER A 127 -6.53 -2.00 11.14
N PHE A 128 -6.63 -2.09 12.47
CA PHE A 128 -6.47 -0.94 13.34
C PHE A 128 -5.08 -0.29 13.20
N TRP A 129 -4.02 -1.10 13.19
CA TRP A 129 -2.67 -0.60 12.95
C TRP A 129 -2.52 0.06 11.59
N CYS A 130 -3.09 -0.54 10.55
CA CYS A 130 -3.08 0.01 9.20
C CYS A 130 -3.77 1.38 9.13
N LEU A 131 -4.92 1.54 9.80
CA LEU A 131 -5.61 2.83 9.89
C LEU A 131 -4.77 3.87 10.65
N ALA A 132 -4.15 3.49 11.77
CA ALA A 132 -3.26 4.38 12.52
C ALA A 132 -2.05 4.83 11.68
N ALA A 133 -1.41 3.89 10.98
CA ALA A 133 -0.29 4.17 10.09
C ALA A 133 -0.68 5.10 8.94
N LEU A 134 -1.83 4.86 8.33
CA LEU A 134 -2.34 5.68 7.25
C LEU A 134 -2.72 7.09 7.72
N PHE A 135 -3.31 7.22 8.91
CA PHE A 135 -3.58 8.51 9.52
C PHE A 135 -2.31 9.32 9.73
N VAL A 136 -1.28 8.71 10.36
CA VAL A 136 0.02 9.36 10.57
C VAL A 136 0.65 9.76 9.24
N TYR A 137 0.60 8.89 8.23
CA TYR A 137 1.07 9.20 6.88
C TYR A 137 0.34 10.41 6.27
N GLY A 138 -1.00 10.44 6.34
CA GLY A 138 -1.80 11.57 5.88
C GLY A 138 -1.42 12.89 6.56
N VAL A 139 -1.25 12.87 7.88
CA VAL A 139 -0.81 14.03 8.67
C VAL A 139 0.58 14.50 8.23
N LYS A 140 1.53 13.57 8.04
CA LYS A 140 2.88 13.90 7.56
C LYS A 140 2.85 14.54 6.18
N CYS A 141 2.09 13.98 5.24
CA CYS A 141 1.97 14.54 3.90
C CYS A 141 1.27 15.91 3.91
N ALA A 142 0.24 16.08 4.73
CA ALA A 142 -0.42 17.38 4.91
C ALA A 142 0.56 18.43 5.45
N LYS A 143 1.35 18.07 6.46
CA LYS A 143 2.41 18.94 7.01
C LYS A 143 3.43 19.30 5.94
N SER A 144 3.98 18.33 5.23
CA SER A 144 4.99 18.60 4.20
C SER A 144 4.44 19.46 3.05
N ARG A 145 3.14 19.40 2.75
CA ARG A 145 2.50 20.29 1.77
C ARG A 145 2.45 21.74 2.25
N MET A 146 2.28 21.98 3.54
CA MET A 146 2.28 23.33 4.13
C MET A 146 3.68 23.94 4.24
N GLU A 147 4.72 23.11 4.32
CA GLU A 147 6.12 23.53 4.44
C GLU A 147 6.80 23.82 3.08
N LEU A 148 6.16 23.46 1.96
CA LEU A 148 6.65 23.77 0.62
C LEU A 148 6.07 25.12 0.15
N PRO A 149 6.92 26.12 -0.17
CA PRO A 149 6.48 27.41 -0.70
C PRO A 149 5.89 27.30 -2.12
#